data_AF-A0A2H0Q0K4-F1
#
_entry.id   AF-A0A2H0Q0K4-F1
#
_cell.length_a   1.000
_cell.length_b   1.000
_cell.length_c   1.000
_cell.angle_alpha   90.00
_cell.angle_beta   90.00
_cell.angle_gamma   90.00
#
_symmetry.space_group_name_H-M   'P 1'
#
loop_
_entity.id
_entity.type
_entity.pdbx_description
1 polymer ?
#
loop_
_entity_poly.entity_id
_entity_poly.type
_entity_poly.pdbx_seq_one_letter_code
_entity_poly.pdbx_strand_id
1 'polypeptide(L)'
;MPKTNLKTDEQWLKILGKGMITIPKKWRSQLNINIGNLVRARKNGDLLIIEPPDKPAPYRVYSQKELESFIASDQPKSKKNKNA
;
A
#
# COMPACT_ATOMS: atom_id res chain seq x y z
N MET A 1 12.52 30.93 7.09
CA MET A 1 12.07 29.94 8.09
C MET A 1 10.93 29.13 7.50
N PRO A 2 10.98 27.78 7.48
CA PRO A 2 9.88 26.99 6.95
C PRO A 2 8.70 27.08 7.92
N LYS A 3 7.55 27.53 7.42
CA LYS A 3 6.29 27.58 8.17
C LYS A 3 5.87 26.14 8.49
N THR A 4 5.98 25.74 9.75
CA THR A 4 5.46 24.47 10.25
C THR A 4 3.95 24.48 10.05
N ASN A 5 3.46 23.68 9.11
CA ASN A 5 2.04 23.56 8.82
C ASN A 5 1.35 23.02 10.09
N LEU A 6 0.52 23.85 10.71
CA LEU A 6 -0.28 23.51 11.88
C LEU A 6 -1.14 22.29 11.52
N LYS A 7 -1.17 21.27 12.37
CA LYS A 7 -2.05 20.10 12.21
C LYS A 7 -3.50 20.59 12.28
N THR A 8 -4.15 20.80 11.13
CA THR A 8 -5.43 21.53 11.06
C THR A 8 -6.70 20.68 11.02
N ASP A 9 -6.62 19.36 11.21
CA ASP A 9 -7.81 18.49 11.17
C ASP A 9 -7.87 17.56 12.40
N GLU A 10 -8.12 18.13 13.58
CA GLU A 10 -8.38 17.36 14.81
C GLU A 10 -9.90 17.33 15.10
N GLN A 11 -10.46 16.14 15.36
CA GLN A 11 -11.86 15.97 15.73
C GLN A 11 -12.00 14.87 16.79
N TRP A 12 -12.89 15.10 17.76
CA TRP A 12 -13.29 14.09 18.73
C TRP A 12 -14.12 13.00 18.04
N LEU A 13 -13.67 11.75 18.14
CA LEU A 13 -14.35 10.60 17.58
C LEU A 13 -15.07 9.82 18.68
N LYS A 14 -16.26 9.30 18.38
CA LYS A 14 -17.01 8.45 19.29
C LYS A 14 -16.58 7.00 19.12
N ILE A 15 -16.29 6.34 20.24
CA ILE A 15 -16.15 4.89 20.30
C ILE A 15 -17.56 4.31 20.49
N LEU A 16 -17.94 3.40 19.60
CA LEU A 16 -19.17 2.64 19.65
C LEU A 16 -18.89 1.25 20.25
N GLY A 17 -19.95 0.49 20.53
CA GLY A 17 -19.80 -0.89 21.03
C GLY A 17 -18.99 -1.77 20.08
N LYS A 18 -18.41 -2.85 20.62
CA LYS A 18 -17.62 -3.85 19.88
C LYS A 18 -16.35 -3.27 19.20
N GLY A 19 -15.78 -2.19 19.76
CA GLY A 19 -14.53 -1.61 19.27
C GLY A 19 -14.64 -0.82 17.96
N MET A 20 -15.86 -0.45 17.54
CA MET A 20 -16.08 0.38 16.36
C MET A 20 -15.77 1.86 16.67
N ILE A 21 -15.18 2.58 15.73
CA ILE A 21 -14.89 4.02 15.85
C ILE A 21 -15.57 4.76 14.69
N THR A 22 -16.17 5.91 14.98
CA THR A 22 -16.75 6.77 13.94
C THR A 22 -15.66 7.57 13.23
N ILE A 23 -15.51 7.41 11.91
CA ILE A 23 -14.61 8.25 11.08
C ILE A 23 -15.45 9.19 10.20
N PRO A 24 -15.22 10.51 10.25
CA PRO A 24 -15.93 11.49 9.42
C PRO A 24 -15.90 11.13 7.94
N LYS A 25 -17.02 11.36 7.23
CA LYS A 25 -17.16 11.00 5.80
C LYS A 25 -16.06 11.63 4.94
N LYS A 26 -15.70 12.89 5.22
CA LYS A 26 -14.65 13.63 4.50
C LYS A 26 -13.29 12.91 4.59
N TRP A 27 -12.88 12.51 5.79
CA TRP A 27 -11.61 11.79 6.01
C TRP A 27 -11.61 10.42 5.35
N ARG A 28 -12.74 9.69 5.44
CA ARG A 28 -12.90 8.40 4.74
C ARG A 28 -12.69 8.53 3.24
N SER A 29 -13.29 9.53 2.61
CA SER A 29 -13.12 9.80 1.18
C SER A 29 -11.68 10.20 0.83
N GLN A 30 -11.03 11.04 1.64
CA GLN A 30 -9.64 11.47 1.42
C GLN A 30 -8.63 10.32 1.59
N LEU A 31 -8.88 9.41 2.53
CA LEU A 31 -8.02 8.26 2.81
C LEU A 31 -8.43 7.00 2.02
N ASN A 32 -9.47 7.08 1.19
CA ASN A 32 -10.03 5.94 0.45
C ASN A 32 -10.40 4.74 1.36
N ILE A 33 -10.95 5.04 2.54
CA ILE A 33 -11.42 4.04 3.51
C ILE A 33 -12.93 3.86 3.34
N ASN A 34 -13.33 2.71 2.81
CA ASN A 34 -14.74 2.35 2.63
C ASN A 34 -15.24 1.46 3.78
N ILE A 35 -16.56 1.43 3.96
CA ILE A 35 -17.20 0.55 4.95
C ILE A 35 -16.92 -0.90 4.54
N GLY A 36 -16.46 -1.71 5.49
CA GLY A 36 -16.08 -3.10 5.25
C GLY A 36 -14.62 -3.29 4.81
N ASN A 37 -13.87 -2.22 4.53
CA ASN A 37 -12.44 -2.35 4.25
C ASN A 37 -11.68 -2.77 5.51
N LEU A 38 -10.71 -3.66 5.33
CA LEU A 38 -9.64 -3.86 6.32
C LEU A 38 -8.70 -2.66 6.27
N VAL A 39 -8.34 -2.15 7.45
CA VAL A 39 -7.40 -1.05 7.63
C VAL A 39 -6.26 -1.50 8.54
N ARG A 40 -5.08 -0.91 8.38
CA ARG A 40 -3.96 -1.20 9.27
C ARG A 40 -4.05 -0.28 10.48
N ALA A 41 -4.10 -0.85 11.68
CA ALA A 41 -4.05 -0.08 12.91
C ALA A 41 -2.76 -0.40 13.66
N ARG A 42 -2.04 0.63 14.13
CA ARG A 42 -0.86 0.47 14.98
C ARG A 42 -0.95 1.35 16.21
N LYS A 43 -0.52 0.81 17.35
CA LYS A 43 -0.40 1.54 18.61
C LYS A 43 1.05 1.97 18.81
N ASN A 44 1.28 3.28 18.92
CA ASN A 44 2.59 3.87 19.22
C ASN A 44 2.47 4.67 20.52
N GLY A 45 2.81 4.06 21.65
CA GLY A 45 2.56 4.66 22.97
C GLY A 45 1.07 4.90 23.20
N ASP A 46 0.70 6.16 23.40
CA ASP A 46 -0.69 6.58 23.60
C ASP A 46 -1.42 6.95 22.29
N LEU A 47 -0.77 6.75 21.14
CA LEU A 47 -1.33 7.06 19.84
C LEU A 47 -1.87 5.80 19.16
N LEU A 48 -3.10 5.88 18.65
CA LEU A 48 -3.66 4.92 17.71
C LEU A 48 -3.60 5.52 16.30
N ILE A 49 -2.81 4.90 15.42
CA ILE A 49 -2.66 5.34 14.03
C ILE A 49 -3.41 4.34 13.14
N ILE A 50 -4.39 4.84 12.39
CA ILE A 50 -5.17 4.08 11.42
C ILE A 50 -4.72 4.49 10.02
N GLU A 51 -4.23 3.52 9.26
CA GLU A 51 -3.73 3.71 7.91
C GLU A 51 -4.66 3.00 6.92
N PRO A 52 -4.91 3.60 5.74
CA PRO A 52 -5.68 2.92 4.70
C PRO A 52 -4.98 1.62 4.28
N PRO A 53 -5.71 0.66 3.70
CA PRO A 53 -5.09 -0.53 3.14
C PRO A 53 -3.98 -0.13 2.17
N ASP A 54 -2.92 -0.94 2.12
CA ASP A 54 -1.78 -0.68 1.25
C ASP A 54 -2.29 -0.37 -0.16
N LYS A 55 -1.83 0.76 -0.72
CA LYS A 55 -2.01 0.99 -2.15
C LYS A 55 -1.41 -0.24 -2.85
N PRO A 56 -2.09 -0.84 -3.84
CA PRO A 56 -1.49 -1.94 -4.58
C PRO A 56 -0.10 -1.49 -4.99
N ALA A 57 0.92 -2.26 -4.60
CA ALA A 57 2.28 -1.98 -5.03
C ALA A 57 2.23 -1.80 -6.55
N PRO A 58 2.98 -0.84 -7.12
CA PRO A 58 2.99 -0.66 -8.56
C PRO A 58 3.46 -1.96 -9.19
N TYR A 59 2.52 -2.77 -9.66
CA TYR A 59 2.82 -3.99 -10.37
C TYR A 59 3.12 -3.56 -11.80
N ARG A 60 4.29 -3.95 -12.28
CA ARG A 60 4.64 -3.73 -13.68
C ARG A 60 3.81 -4.71 -14.52
N VAL A 61 2.99 -4.16 -15.41
CA VAL A 61 2.33 -4.95 -16.45
C VAL A 61 3.33 -5.13 -17.58
N TYR A 62 3.70 -6.38 -17.88
CA TYR A 62 4.56 -6.69 -19.01
C TYR A 62 3.75 -6.94 -20.27
N SER A 63 4.25 -6.44 -21.39
CA SER A 63 3.74 -6.83 -22.71
C SER A 63 4.21 -8.24 -23.08
N GLN A 64 3.49 -8.90 -24.00
CA GLN A 64 3.86 -10.23 -24.50
C GLN A 64 5.28 -10.26 -25.08
N LYS A 65 5.70 -9.18 -25.75
CA LYS A 65 7.07 -9.04 -26.32
C LYS A 65 8.16 -8.96 -25.26
N GLU A 66 7.89 -8.28 -24.13
CA GLU A 66 8.83 -8.22 -23.00
C GLU A 66 8.98 -9.60 -22.37
N LEU A 67 7.88 -10.35 -22.20
CA LEU A 67 7.91 -11.71 -21.67
C LEU A 67 8.74 -12.65 -22.55
N GLU A 68 8.55 -12.62 -23.86
CA GLU A 68 9.34 -13.42 -24.82
C GLU A 68 10.83 -13.09 -24.75
N SER A 69 11.16 -11.80 -24.59
CA SER A 69 12.55 -11.34 -24.48
C SER A 69 13.22 -11.86 -23.20
N PHE A 70 12.50 -11.88 -22.07
CA PHE A 70 13.02 -12.44 -20.83
C PHE A 70 13.29 -13.95 -20.96
N ILE A 71 12.34 -14.70 -21.52
CA ILE A 71 12.47 -16.15 -21.73
C ILE A 71 13.69 -16.44 -22.62
N ALA A 72 13.88 -15.68 -23.70
CA ALA A 72 15.03 -15.85 -24.59
C ALA A 72 16.36 -15.54 -23.89
N SER A 73 16.39 -14.53 -23.01
CA SER A 73 17.59 -14.14 -22.28
C SER A 73 17.97 -15.09 -21.14
N ASP A 74 16.99 -15.75 -20.55
CA ASP A 74 17.15 -16.64 -19.39
C ASP A 74 17.48 -18.09 -19.80
N GLN A 75 17.48 -18.40 -21.10
CA GLN A 75 17.90 -19.72 -21.58
C GLN A 75 19.39 -19.94 -21.31
N PRO A 76 19.76 -20.96 -20.51
CA PRO A 76 21.15 -21.27 -20.25
C PRO A 76 21.83 -21.70 -21.56
N LYS A 77 22.89 -20.98 -21.95
CA LYS A 77 23.70 -21.37 -23.11
C LYS A 77 24.26 -22.76 -22.85
N SER A 78 23.81 -23.75 -23.63
CA SER A 78 24.38 -25.09 -23.54
C SER A 78 25.88 -24.99 -23.85
N LYS A 79 26.72 -25.42 -22.89
CA LYS A 79 28.15 -25.58 -23.15
C LYS A 79 28.30 -26.68 -24.19
N LYS A 80 28.51 -26.30 -25.45
CA LYS A 80 29.04 -27.24 -26.45
C LYS A 80 30.42 -27.67 -25.97
N ASN A 81 30.52 -28.86 -25.38
CA ASN A 81 31.80 -29.50 -25.13
C ASN A 81 32.45 -29.77 -26.49
N LYS A 82 33.54 -29.06 -26.79
CA LYS A 82 34.45 -29.35 -27.90
C LYS A 82 35.55 -30.27 -27.39
N ASN A 83 35.35 -31.58 -27.42
CA ASN A 83 36.42 -32.56 -27.42
C ASN A 83 36.21 -33.36 -28.72
N ALA A 84 37.04 -33.21 -29.76
CA ALA A 84 38.45 -33.62 -29.88
C ALA A 84 38.60 -35.13 -29.73
#